data_AF-A0A497GL86-F1
#
_entry.id   AF-A0A497GL86-F1
#
_cell.length_a   1.000
_cell.length_b   1.000
_cell.length_c   1.000
_cell.angle_alpha   90.00
_cell.angle_beta   90.00
_cell.angle_gamma   90.00
#
_symmetry.space_group_name_H-M   'P 1'
#
loop_
_entity.id
_entity.type
_entity.pdbx_description
1 polymer ?
#
loop_
_entity_poly.entity_id
_entity_poly.type
_entity_poly.pdbx_seq_one_letter_code
_entity_poly.pdbx_strand_id
1 'polypeptide(L)' 'MTHKSNLKLVSVHLPEKYVEYLEKLVEMGLYPSRSEAIRVAVRDLIRRDLWRQRYSPKRRMTA' A
#
# COMPACT_ATOMS: atom_id res chain seq x y z
N MET A 1 -20.45 -18.98 -12.82
CA MET A 1 -20.23 -17.86 -11.87
C MET A 1 -18.75 -17.83 -11.51
N THR A 2 -17.95 -17.07 -12.24
CA THR A 2 -16.51 -16.99 -11.96
C THR A 2 -16.29 -15.87 -10.95
N HIS A 3 -15.99 -16.21 -9.69
CA HIS A 3 -15.55 -15.25 -8.69
C HIS A 3 -14.24 -14.63 -9.16
N LYS A 4 -14.33 -13.46 -9.81
CA LYS A 4 -13.16 -12.67 -10.19
C LYS A 4 -12.55 -12.15 -8.90
N SER A 5 -11.45 -12.74 -8.46
CA SER A 5 -10.60 -12.14 -7.44
C SER A 5 -10.24 -10.73 -7.94
N ASN A 6 -10.65 -9.70 -7.22
CA ASN A 6 -10.41 -8.29 -7.59
C ASN A 6 -8.94 -7.88 -7.37
N LEU A 7 -7.99 -8.75 -7.72
CA LEU A 7 -6.56 -8.49 -7.65
C LEU A 7 -6.01 -8.44 -9.08
N LYS A 8 -5.21 -7.41 -9.37
CA LYS A 8 -4.47 -7.28 -10.63
C LYS A 8 -2.99 -7.53 -10.35
N LEU A 9 -2.31 -8.25 -11.23
CA LEU A 9 -0.85 -8.41 -11.16
C LEU A 9 -0.19 -7.09 -11.55
N VAL A 10 0.72 -6.61 -10.71
CA VAL A 10 1.52 -5.41 -10.95
C VAL A 10 2.97 -5.78 -10.70
N SER A 11 3.85 -5.48 -11.65
CA SER A 11 5.30 -5.67 -11.52
C SER A 11 5.97 -4.31 -11.29
N VAL A 12 6.91 -4.26 -10.34
CA VAL A 12 7.69 -3.07 -10.01
C VAL A 12 9.13 -3.47 -9.73
N HIS A 13 10.07 -2.59 -10.04
CA HIS A 13 11.47 -2.77 -9.64
C HIS A 13 11.71 -2.05 -8.30
N LEU A 14 12.32 -2.75 -7.35
CA LEU A 14 12.70 -2.21 -6.04
C LEU A 14 14.20 -2.39 -5.83
N PRO A 15 14.84 -1.51 -5.03
CA PRO A 15 16.20 -1.76 -4.57
C PRO A 15 16.30 -3.11 -3.86
N GLU A 16 17.39 -3.84 -4.09
CA GLU A 16 17.61 -5.18 -3.56
C GLU A 16 17.42 -5.26 -2.03
N LYS A 17 18.00 -4.31 -1.29
CA LYS A 17 17.84 -4.22 0.16
C LYS A 17 16.38 -4.15 0.62
N TYR A 18 15.49 -3.55 -0.16
CA TYR A 18 14.08 -3.46 0.22
C TYR A 18 13.38 -4.81 0.04
N VAL A 19 13.78 -5.58 -0.97
CA VAL A 19 13.32 -6.96 -1.16
C VAL A 19 13.79 -7.82 0.01
N GLU A 20 15.05 -7.70 0.42
CA GLU A 20 15.59 -8.40 1.60
C GLU A 20 14.83 -8.03 2.89
N TYR A 21 14.50 -6.75 3.10
CA TYR A 21 13.70 -6.35 4.26
C TYR A 21 12.28 -6.93 4.21
N LEU A 22 11.65 -6.99 3.04
CA LEU A 22 10.36 -7.64 2.88
C LEU A 22 10.44 -9.15 3.16
N GLU A 23 11.54 -9.81 2.83
CA GLU A 23 11.77 -11.22 3.17
C GLU A 23 11.90 -11.42 4.67
N LYS A 24 12.71 -10.60 5.34
CA LYS A 24 12.85 -10.66 6.81
C LYS A 24 11.51 -10.47 7.52
N LEU A 25 10.66 -9.57 7.03
CA LEU A 25 9.31 -9.37 7.59
C LEU A 25 8.44 -10.64 7.48
N VAL A 26 8.62 -11.43 6.43
CA VAL A 26 7.92 -12.70 6.25
C VAL A 26 8.54 -13.80 7.12
N GLU A 27 9.88 -13.88 7.18
CA GLU A 27 10.61 -14.84 8.04
C GLU A 27 10.27 -14.66 9.52
N MET A 28 10.10 -13.41 9.96
CA MET A 28 9.66 -13.08 11.31
C MET A 28 8.18 -13.41 11.58
N GLY A 29 7.43 -13.90 10.58
CA GLY A 29 6.02 -14.24 10.69
C GLY A 29 5.08 -13.03 10.77
N LEU A 30 5.57 -11.81 10.53
CA LEU A 30 4.76 -10.58 10.60
C LEU A 30 3.80 -10.47 9.43
N TYR A 31 4.18 -11.03 8.28
CA TYR A 31 3.34 -11.07 7.09
C TYR A 31 3.39 -12.47 6.46
N PRO A 32 2.28 -12.95 5.89
CA PRO A 32 2.23 -14.28 5.28
C PRO A 32 2.99 -14.37 3.95
N SER A 33 3.26 -13.23 3.29
CA SER A 33 4.04 -13.19 2.05
C SER A 33 4.55 -11.78 1.77
N ARG A 34 5.58 -11.68 0.90
CA ARG A 34 6.09 -10.40 0.39
C ARG A 34 4.98 -9.58 -0.27
N SER A 35 4.10 -10.24 -1.02
CA SER A 35 2.95 -9.60 -1.68
C SER A 35 1.97 -8.99 -0.68
N GLU A 36 1.74 -9.63 0.47
CA GLU A 36 0.85 -9.10 1.51
C GLU A 36 1.48 -7.89 2.20
N ALA A 37 2.78 -7.96 2.52
CA ALA A 37 3.52 -6.82 3.07
C ALA A 37 3.47 -5.60 2.12
N ILE A 38 3.68 -5.81 0.82
CA ILE A 38 3.57 -4.75 -0.20
C ILE A 38 2.14 -4.20 -0.26
N ARG A 39 1.11 -5.06 -0.27
CA ARG A 39 -0.30 -4.61 -0.29
C ARG A 39 -0.63 -3.73 0.92
N VAL A 40 -0.15 -4.10 2.11
CA VAL A 40 -0.31 -3.34 3.35
C VAL A 40 0.37 -1.97 3.23
N ALA A 41 1.64 -1.93 2.81
CA ALA A 41 2.37 -0.69 2.63
C ALA A 41 1.68 0.26 1.63
N VAL A 42 1.21 -0.25 0.49
CA VAL A 42 0.48 0.53 -0.53
C VAL A 42 -0.84 1.05 0.03
N ARG A 43 -1.61 0.22 0.74
CA ARG A 43 -2.88 0.64 1.35
C ARG A 43 -2.67 1.77 2.37
N ASP A 44 -1.66 1.63 3.21
CA ASP A 44 -1.40 2.59 4.28
C ASP A 44 -0.88 3.92 3.71
N LEU A 45 -0.07 3.87 2.64
CA LEU A 45 0.32 5.04 1.84
C LEU A 45 -0.92 5.77 1.27
N ILE A 46 -1.81 5.04 0.60
CA ILE A 46 -3.03 5.62 0.00
C ILE A 46 -3.91 6.26 1.08
N ARG A 47 -4.13 5.56 2.21
CA ARG A 47 -4.92 6.11 3.32
C ARG A 47 -4.31 7.38 3.88
N ARG A 48 -2.98 7.41 4.05
CA ARG A 48 -2.27 8.56 4.60
C ARG A 48 -2.40 9.78 3.69
N ASP A 49 -2.20 9.62 2.39
CA ASP A 49 -2.02 10.77 1.49
C ASP A 49 -3.30 11.18 0.77
N LEU A 50 -4.13 10.21 0.36
CA LEU A 50 -5.37 10.48 -0.37
C LEU A 50 -6.47 11.04 0.55
N TRP A 51 -6.55 10.57 1.80
CA TRP A 51 -7.55 11.07 2.75
C TRP A 51 -7.18 12.45 3.32
N ARG A 52 -5.88 12.79 3.40
CA ARG A 52 -5.44 14.14 3.74
C ARG A 52 -5.89 15.18 2.71
N GLN A 53 -5.89 14.85 1.42
CA GLN A 53 -6.39 15.77 0.37
C GLN A 53 -7.90 16.00 0.48
N ARG A 54 -8.67 14.99 0.88
CA ARG A 54 -10.13 15.09 0.99
C ARG A 54 -10.60 15.93 2.19
N TYR A 55 -9.72 16.13 3.19
CA TYR A 55 -9.98 16.88 4.41
C TYR A 55 -9.25 18.22 4.47
N SER A 56 -8.94 18.83 3.33
CA SER A 56 -8.79 20.29 3.30
C SER A 56 -10.19 20.88 3.23
N PRO A 57 -10.80 21.37 4.34
CA PRO A 57 -11.98 22.20 4.21
C PRO A 57 -11.54 23.36 3.31
N LYS A 58 -12.18 23.49 2.13
CA LYS A 58 -12.06 24.70 1.32
C LYS A 58 -12.31 25.84 2.28
N ARG A 59 -11.25 26.54 2.70
CA ARG A 59 -11.35 27.82 3.38
C ARG A 59 -12.02 28.71 2.35
N ARG A 60 -13.35 28.78 2.41
CA ARG A 60 -14.11 29.87 1.82
C ARG A 60 -13.65 31.10 2.61
N MET A 61 -12.56 31.69 2.17
CA MET A 61 -12.31 33.11 2.41
C MET A 61 -13.32 33.82 1.51
N THR A 62 -14.50 34.03 2.06
CA THR A 62 -15.35 35.15 1.67
C THR A 62 -14.63 36.39 2.19
N ALA A 63 -14.04 37.15 1.28
CA ALA A 63 -13.79 38.57 1.45
C ALA A 63 -14.79 39.30 0.56
#